data_AF-A0A2J8AEI4-F1
#
_entry.id   AF-A0A2J8AEI4-F1
#
_cell.length_a   1.000
_cell.length_b   1.000
_cell.length_c   1.000
_cell.angle_alpha   90.00
_cell.angle_beta   90.00
_cell.angle_gamma   90.00
#
_symmetry.space_group_name_H-M   'P 1'
#
loop_
_entity.id
_entity.type
_entity.pdbx_description
1 polymer ?
#
loop_
_entity_poly.entity_id
_entity_poly.type
_entity_poly.pdbx_seq_one_letter_code
_entity_poly.pdbx_strand_id
1 'polypeptide(L)'
;MAAIEEAVVYDMRPYDATDLCTLLYGFAATGTRADRLFARAGAALPRQLGRLEPEPLTQLAEAHAVQGAADDTLFEGIAAEVLMRSGHFTKQQVERIAASLRALGYAESEELMAAWRGDERAGGRGGGAGARSR
;
A
#
# COMPACT_ATOMS: atom_id res chain seq x y z
N MET A 1 -8.83 -1.60 19.59
CA MET A 1 -8.75 -2.08 18.19
C MET A 1 -9.97 -2.93 17.81
N ALA A 2 -10.35 -3.98 18.57
CA ALA A 2 -11.53 -4.82 18.24
C ALA A 2 -12.86 -4.05 18.06
N ALA A 3 -13.19 -3.09 18.94
CA ALA A 3 -14.41 -2.28 18.78
C ALA A 3 -14.38 -1.36 17.54
N ILE A 4 -13.18 -0.94 17.11
CA ILE A 4 -13.00 -0.14 15.89
C ILE A 4 -13.17 -1.04 14.66
N GLU A 5 -12.59 -2.24 14.69
CA GLU A 5 -12.77 -3.25 13.64
C GLU A 5 -14.26 -3.54 13.42
N GLU A 6 -15.00 -3.83 14.50
CA GLU A 6 -16.42 -4.15 14.43
C GLU A 6 -17.27 -3.00 13.87
N ALA A 7 -17.03 -1.76 14.31
CA ALA A 7 -17.74 -0.59 13.81
C ALA A 7 -17.50 -0.36 12.31
N VAL A 8 -16.26 -0.50 11.86
CA VAL A 8 -15.89 -0.29 10.45
C VAL A 8 -16.41 -1.43 9.58
N VAL A 9 -16.31 -2.67 10.05
CA VAL A 9 -16.88 -3.84 9.35
C VAL A 9 -18.39 -3.71 9.21
N TYR A 10 -19.08 -3.16 10.22
CA TYR A 10 -20.51 -2.90 10.17
C TYR A 10 -20.87 -1.85 9.10
N ASP A 11 -20.19 -0.70 9.10
CA ASP A 11 -20.43 0.36 8.13
C ASP A 11 -19.14 1.04 7.64
N MET A 12 -18.75 0.74 6.40
CA MET A 12 -17.58 1.35 5.75
C MET A 12 -17.90 2.65 5.01
N ARG A 13 -19.18 3.01 4.82
CA ARG A 13 -19.57 4.21 4.05
C ARG A 13 -19.02 5.53 4.62
N PRO A 14 -18.83 5.71 5.94
CA PRO A 14 -18.25 6.92 6.49
C PRO A 14 -16.76 7.11 6.20
N TYR A 15 -16.06 6.03 5.79
CA TYR A 15 -14.62 6.02 5.60
C TYR A 15 -14.31 6.11 4.11
N ASP A 16 -13.44 7.05 3.73
CA ASP A 16 -12.93 7.07 2.37
C ASP A 16 -11.86 5.99 2.16
N ALA A 17 -11.42 5.81 0.92
CA ALA A 17 -10.43 4.79 0.59
C ALA A 17 -9.08 5.04 1.29
N THR A 18 -8.69 6.30 1.50
CA THR A 18 -7.43 6.67 2.16
C THR A 18 -7.49 6.39 3.66
N ASP A 19 -8.63 6.69 4.29
CA ASP A 19 -8.91 6.38 5.69
C ASP A 19 -8.83 4.87 5.93
N LEU A 20 -9.43 4.07 5.03
CA LEU A 20 -9.37 2.61 5.11
C LEU A 20 -7.94 2.10 4.97
N CYS A 21 -7.14 2.61 4.03
CA CYS A 21 -5.73 2.23 3.88
C CYS A 21 -4.93 2.54 5.15
N THR A 22 -5.10 3.75 5.69
CA THR A 22 -4.43 4.21 6.90
C THR A 22 -4.82 3.36 8.11
N LEU A 23 -6.11 3.02 8.23
CA LEU A 23 -6.63 2.17 9.29
C LEU A 23 -6.02 0.76 9.22
N LEU A 24 -6.08 0.12 8.05
CA LEU A 24 -5.52 -1.22 7.82
C LEU A 24 -4.02 -1.25 8.17
N TYR A 25 -3.27 -0.24 7.72
CA TYR A 25 -1.86 -0.10 8.07
C TYR A 25 -1.65 0.06 9.58
N GLY A 26 -2.51 0.81 10.28
CA GLY A 26 -2.49 0.90 11.74
C GLY A 26 -2.71 -0.44 12.45
N PHE A 27 -3.62 -1.29 11.95
CA PHE A 27 -3.81 -2.66 12.47
C PHE A 27 -2.56 -3.51 12.23
N ALA A 28 -2.01 -3.48 11.01
CA ALA A 28 -0.79 -4.20 10.66
C ALA A 28 0.41 -3.76 11.50
N ALA A 29 0.65 -2.44 11.63
CA ALA A 29 1.78 -1.88 12.36
C ALA A 29 1.73 -2.17 13.87
N THR A 30 0.55 -2.32 14.45
CA THR A 30 0.39 -2.69 15.86
C THR A 30 0.39 -4.22 16.08
N GLY A 31 0.50 -5.02 15.01
CA GLY A 31 0.40 -6.48 15.07
C GLY A 31 -0.99 -6.98 15.48
N THR A 32 -2.01 -6.12 15.42
CA THR A 32 -3.37 -6.51 15.77
C THR A 32 -4.01 -7.21 14.58
N ARG A 33 -4.39 -8.47 14.77
CA ARG A 33 -5.06 -9.27 13.75
C ARG A 33 -6.49 -8.76 13.51
N ALA A 34 -6.85 -8.51 12.24
CA ALA A 34 -8.14 -7.93 11.86
C ALA A 34 -8.72 -8.56 10.57
N ASP A 35 -8.71 -9.88 10.47
CA ASP A 35 -9.06 -10.64 9.27
C ASP A 35 -10.37 -10.20 8.61
N ARG A 36 -11.40 -9.86 9.40
CA ARG A 36 -12.71 -9.44 8.87
C ARG A 36 -12.64 -8.07 8.21
N LEU A 37 -11.90 -7.14 8.80
CA LEU A 37 -11.69 -5.82 8.22
C LEU A 37 -10.89 -5.90 6.92
N PHE A 38 -9.82 -6.70 6.89
CA PHE A 38 -9.02 -6.93 5.70
C PHE A 38 -9.84 -7.55 4.56
N ALA A 39 -10.60 -8.62 4.83
CA ALA A 39 -11.45 -9.25 3.84
C ALA A 39 -12.51 -8.28 3.27
N ARG A 40 -13.13 -7.47 4.14
CA ARG A 40 -14.16 -6.52 3.70
C ARG A 40 -13.56 -5.35 2.91
N ALA A 41 -12.40 -4.85 3.32
CA ALA A 41 -11.70 -3.80 2.61
C ALA A 41 -11.16 -4.28 1.25
N GLY A 42 -10.62 -5.51 1.17
CA GLY A 42 -10.19 -6.16 -0.08
C GLY A 42 -11.30 -6.26 -1.11
N ALA A 43 -12.56 -6.45 -0.68
CA ALA A 43 -13.71 -6.41 -1.58
C ALA A 43 -14.12 -4.98 -2.03
N ALA A 44 -13.82 -3.95 -1.23
CA ALA A 44 -14.32 -2.59 -1.43
C ALA A 44 -13.33 -1.64 -2.14
N LEU A 45 -12.04 -1.82 -1.88
CA LEU A 45 -10.96 -0.95 -2.36
C LEU A 45 -10.55 -1.13 -3.83
N PRO A 46 -10.67 -2.31 -4.49
CA PRO A 46 -10.24 -2.48 -5.88
C PRO A 46 -10.85 -1.46 -6.86
N ARG A 47 -12.10 -1.06 -6.61
CA ARG A 47 -12.82 -0.07 -7.44
C ARG A 47 -12.39 1.38 -7.19
N GLN A 48 -11.54 1.62 -6.19
CA GLN A 48 -11.15 2.93 -5.72
C GLN A 48 -9.63 3.17 -5.82
N LEU A 49 -8.84 2.17 -6.23
CA LEU A 49 -7.38 2.26 -6.30
C LEU A 49 -6.90 3.42 -7.18
N GLY A 50 -7.53 3.66 -8.33
CA GLY A 50 -7.21 4.78 -9.21
C GLY A 50 -7.44 6.17 -8.62
N ARG A 51 -8.13 6.26 -7.47
CA ARG A 51 -8.36 7.52 -6.74
C ARG A 51 -7.37 7.70 -5.59
N LEU A 52 -6.61 6.66 -5.25
CA LEU A 52 -5.63 6.71 -4.18
C LEU A 52 -4.33 7.35 -4.67
N GLU A 53 -3.70 8.08 -3.76
CA GLU A 53 -2.33 8.53 -3.91
C GLU A 53 -1.35 7.35 -3.71
N PRO A 54 -0.08 7.49 -4.17
CA PRO A 54 0.91 6.43 -4.05
C PRO A 54 1.16 5.91 -2.63
N GLU A 55 1.12 6.78 -1.62
CA GLU A 55 1.42 6.39 -0.23
C GLU A 55 0.30 5.50 0.37
N PRO A 56 -1.00 5.85 0.28
CA PRO A 56 -2.08 4.94 0.66
C PRO A 56 -2.03 3.56 -0.02
N LEU A 57 -1.70 3.51 -1.32
CA LEU A 57 -1.53 2.24 -2.05
C LEU A 57 -0.37 1.40 -1.50
N THR A 58 0.74 2.07 -1.17
CA THR A 58 1.90 1.41 -0.55
C THR A 58 1.55 0.84 0.82
N GLN A 59 0.88 1.64 1.66
CA GLN A 59 0.41 1.23 2.98
C GLN A 59 -0.58 0.06 2.91
N LEU A 60 -1.48 0.06 1.93
CA LEU A 60 -2.46 -0.99 1.72
C LEU A 60 -1.78 -2.33 1.40
N ALA A 61 -0.81 -2.33 0.47
CA ALA A 61 -0.03 -3.50 0.10
C ALA A 61 0.75 -4.06 1.29
N GLU A 62 1.46 -3.20 2.03
CA GLU A 62 2.23 -3.59 3.22
C GLU A 62 1.33 -4.15 4.32
N ALA A 63 0.18 -3.53 4.57
CA ALA A 63 -0.75 -3.98 5.58
C ALA A 63 -1.24 -5.41 5.30
N HIS A 64 -1.58 -5.70 4.04
CA HIS A 64 -2.02 -7.03 3.61
C HIS A 64 -0.90 -8.06 3.73
N ALA A 65 0.33 -7.70 3.37
CA ALA A 65 1.49 -8.56 3.51
C ALA A 65 1.77 -8.92 4.98
N VAL A 66 1.74 -7.93 5.89
CA VAL A 66 1.96 -8.16 7.33
C VAL A 66 0.88 -9.05 7.95
N GLN A 67 -0.38 -8.90 7.52
CA GLN A 67 -1.47 -9.74 8.01
C GLN A 67 -1.53 -11.13 7.34
N GLY A 68 -0.73 -11.37 6.30
CA GLY A 68 -0.85 -12.58 5.48
C GLY A 68 -2.18 -12.66 4.73
N ALA A 69 -2.82 -11.52 4.46
CA ALA A 69 -4.09 -11.42 3.78
C ALA A 69 -3.87 -11.30 2.26
N ALA A 70 -3.68 -12.44 1.60
CA ALA A 70 -3.58 -12.50 0.15
C ALA A 70 -4.94 -12.17 -0.50
N ASP A 71 -4.95 -11.24 -1.45
CA ASP A 71 -6.10 -10.87 -2.27
C ASP A 71 -5.63 -10.57 -3.70
N ASP A 72 -5.73 -11.57 -4.58
CA ASP A 72 -5.22 -11.51 -5.96
C ASP A 72 -5.79 -10.29 -6.70
N THR A 73 -7.10 -10.03 -6.58
CA THR A 73 -7.77 -8.91 -7.26
C THR A 73 -7.24 -7.56 -6.78
N LEU A 74 -7.00 -7.43 -5.48
CA LEU A 74 -6.42 -6.22 -4.92
C LEU A 74 -4.99 -6.01 -5.40
N PHE A 75 -4.15 -7.04 -5.35
CA PHE A 75 -2.73 -6.92 -5.72
C PHE A 75 -2.51 -6.73 -7.22
N GLU A 76 -3.28 -7.41 -8.07
CA GLU A 76 -3.32 -7.15 -9.51
C GLU A 76 -3.71 -5.69 -9.80
N GLY A 77 -4.73 -5.18 -9.09
CA GLY A 77 -5.16 -3.79 -9.20
C GLY A 77 -4.08 -2.80 -8.78
N ILE A 78 -3.39 -3.05 -7.66
CA ILE A 78 -2.30 -2.19 -7.17
C ILE A 78 -1.14 -2.19 -8.20
N ALA A 79 -0.74 -3.36 -8.69
CA ALA A 79 0.31 -3.48 -9.70
C ALA A 79 -0.05 -2.72 -10.99
N ALA A 80 -1.30 -2.85 -11.46
CA ALA A 80 -1.79 -2.12 -12.62
C ALA A 80 -1.73 -0.60 -12.42
N GLU A 81 -2.13 -0.09 -11.25
CA GLU A 81 -2.05 1.36 -10.93
C GLU A 81 -0.60 1.86 -10.90
N VAL A 82 0.32 1.08 -10.33
CA VAL A 82 1.75 1.42 -10.30
C VAL A 82 2.32 1.53 -11.71
N LEU A 83 1.95 0.62 -12.61
CA LEU A 83 2.43 0.64 -13.99
C LEU A 83 1.77 1.74 -14.82
N MET A 84 0.45 1.94 -14.66
CA MET A 84 -0.31 2.96 -15.38
C MET A 84 0.14 4.38 -15.02
N ARG A 85 0.48 4.60 -13.74
CA ARG A 85 0.87 5.90 -13.18
C ARG A 85 2.34 5.90 -12.74
N SER A 86 3.21 5.19 -13.45
CA SER A 86 4.61 4.94 -13.02
C SER A 86 5.38 6.20 -12.61
N GLY A 87 5.16 7.33 -13.29
CA GLY A 87 5.79 8.62 -12.98
C GLY A 87 5.31 9.29 -11.69
N HIS A 88 4.21 8.84 -11.09
CA HIS A 88 3.69 9.35 -9.81
C HIS A 88 4.26 8.59 -8.61
N PHE A 89 4.79 7.38 -8.81
CA PHE A 89 5.39 6.57 -7.76
C PHE A 89 6.88 6.89 -7.65
N THR A 90 7.38 6.95 -6.42
CA THR A 90 8.82 6.94 -6.17
C THR A 90 9.35 5.51 -6.23
N LYS A 91 10.65 5.35 -6.52
CA LYS A 91 11.31 4.04 -6.48
C LYS A 91 11.10 3.32 -5.16
N GLN A 92 11.22 4.04 -4.03
CA GLN A 92 11.03 3.47 -2.70
C GLN A 92 9.61 2.92 -2.49
N GLN A 93 8.58 3.60 -3.01
CA GLN A 93 7.20 3.13 -2.92
C GLN A 93 6.99 1.85 -3.74
N VAL A 94 7.53 1.79 -4.95
CA VAL A 94 7.43 0.59 -5.79
C VAL A 94 8.18 -0.59 -5.17
N GLU A 95 9.36 -0.36 -4.59
CA GLU A 95 10.12 -1.39 -3.86
C GLU A 95 9.32 -1.94 -2.67
N ARG A 96 8.65 -1.07 -1.91
CA ARG A 96 7.78 -1.46 -0.78
C ARG A 96 6.59 -2.29 -1.23
N ILE A 97 5.94 -1.88 -2.33
CA ILE A 97 4.84 -2.64 -2.93
C ILE A 97 5.35 -4.01 -3.41
N ALA A 98 6.42 -4.05 -4.20
CA ALA A 98 7.01 -5.29 -4.70
C ALA A 98 7.44 -6.23 -3.56
N ALA A 99 8.03 -5.70 -2.49
CA ALA A 99 8.38 -6.49 -1.30
C ALA A 99 7.14 -7.10 -0.62
N SER A 100 6.03 -6.37 -0.59
CA SER A 100 4.74 -6.84 -0.05
C SER A 100 4.16 -7.98 -0.89
N LEU A 101 4.17 -7.84 -2.22
CA LEU A 101 3.78 -8.90 -3.16
C LEU A 101 4.64 -10.16 -2.95
N ARG A 102 5.96 -9.98 -2.90
CA ARG A 102 6.91 -11.10 -2.69
C ARG A 102 6.69 -11.80 -1.36
N ALA A 103 6.38 -11.06 -0.29
CA ALA A 103 6.13 -11.62 1.03
C ALA A 103 4.88 -12.54 1.05
N LEU A 104 3.92 -12.28 0.17
CA LEU A 104 2.73 -13.12 -0.01
C LEU A 104 2.90 -14.22 -1.08
N GLY A 105 4.05 -14.26 -1.76
CA GLY A 105 4.38 -15.29 -2.75
C GLY A 105 4.00 -14.97 -4.19
N TYR A 106 3.61 -13.73 -4.48
CA TYR A 106 3.33 -13.28 -5.85
C TYR A 106 4.63 -13.15 -6.65
N ALA A 107 4.73 -13.86 -7.77
CA ALA A 107 5.89 -13.83 -8.66
C ALA A 107 5.98 -12.51 -9.45
N GLU A 108 4.85 -11.82 -9.58
CA GLU A 108 4.65 -10.55 -10.25
C GLU A 108 5.45 -9.41 -9.59
N SER A 109 6.00 -9.60 -8.38
CA SER A 109 6.85 -8.60 -7.72
C SER A 109 8.08 -8.23 -8.55
N GLU A 110 8.72 -9.22 -9.18
CA GLU A 110 9.92 -8.99 -10.01
C GLU A 110 9.53 -8.33 -11.34
N GLU A 111 8.41 -8.75 -11.92
CA GLU A 111 7.88 -8.17 -13.16
C GLU A 111 7.46 -6.73 -12.96
N LEU A 112 6.81 -6.41 -11.83
CA LEU A 112 6.45 -5.04 -11.45
C LEU A 112 7.69 -4.14 -11.41
N MET A 113 8.77 -4.61 -10.76
CA MET A 113 10.03 -3.86 -10.68
C MET A 113 10.72 -3.71 -12.03
N ALA A 114 10.67 -4.74 -12.89
CA ALA A 114 11.25 -4.70 -14.22
C ALA A 114 10.45 -3.82 -15.21
N ALA A 115 9.13 -3.80 -15.07
CA ALA A 115 8.22 -3.05 -15.93
C ALA A 115 8.06 -1.59 -15.49
N TRP A 116 8.30 -1.27 -14.21
CA TRP A 116 8.20 0.10 -13.72
C TRP A 116 9.26 0.99 -14.36
N ARG A 117 8.79 1.99 -15.12
CA ARG A 117 9.61 3.05 -15.72
C ARG A 117 9.32 4.36 -15.03
N GLY A 118 9.79 4.53 -13.80
CA GLY A 118 9.68 5.82 -13.11
C GLY A 118 10.86 6.75 -13.37
N ASP A 119 10.64 8.03 -13.11
CA ASP A 119 11.68 9.06 -13.22
C ASP A 119 12.58 9.01 -11.97
N GLU A 120 13.86 8.67 -12.13
CA GLU A 120 14.86 8.63 -11.05
C GLU A 120 15.06 10.00 -10.38
N ARG A 121 14.50 11.08 -10.95
CA ARG A 121 14.59 12.45 -10.42
C ARG A 121 13.87 12.67 -9.09
N ALA A 122 12.92 11.83 -8.70
CA ALA A 122 12.24 11.96 -7.41
C ALA A 122 13.06 11.42 -6.21
N GLY A 123 14.19 10.75 -6.46
CA GLY A 123 15.10 10.21 -5.44
C GLY A 123 16.13 11.19 -4.89
N GLY A 124 16.04 12.48 -5.24
CA GLY A 124 16.88 13.54 -4.70
C GLY A 124 16.54 13.85 -3.25
N ARG A 125 16.97 12.99 -2.31
CA ARG A 125 17.24 13.45 -0.94
C ARG A 125 18.18 14.64 -1.07
N GLY A 126 17.66 15.84 -0.79
CA GLY A 126 18.45 17.05 -0.63
C GLY A 126 19.53 16.80 0.42
N GLY A 127 20.71 16.43 -0.04
CA GLY A 127 21.95 16.37 0.73
C GLY A 127 22.38 17.78 1.05
N GLY A 128 21.68 18.42 1.97
CA GLY A 128 22.14 19.61 2.69
C GLY A 128 22.81 19.15 3.97
N ALA A 129 24.02 18.59 3.86
CA ALA A 129 24.94 18.51 4.97
C ALA A 129 25.25 19.95 5.41
N GLY A 130 24.46 20.46 6.35
CA GLY A 130 24.73 21.69 7.07
C GLY A 130 26.04 21.52 7.83
N ALA A 131 27.06 22.17 7.28
CA ALA A 131 28.43 22.18 7.72
C ALA A 131 28.60 22.27 9.24
N ARG A 132 29.49 21.42 9.77
CA ARG A 132 30.31 21.80 10.92
C ARG A 132 31.06 23.07 10.56
N SER A 133 30.91 24.11 11.37
CA SER A 133 31.84 25.23 11.44
C SER A 133 31.86 25.73 12.88
N ARG A 134 32.90 25.29 13.58
CA ARG A 134 33.64 25.87 14.72
C ARG A 134 32.89 26.73 15.73
#